data_AF-A0A7C7JVD7-F1
#
_entry.id   AF-A0A7C7JVD7-F1
#
_cell.length_a   1.000
_cell.length_b   1.000
_cell.length_c   1.000
_cell.angle_alpha   90.00
_cell.angle_beta   90.00
_cell.angle_gamma   90.00
#
_symmetry.space_group_name_H-M   'P 1'
#
loop_
_entity.id
_entity.type
_entity.pdbx_description
1 polymer ?
#
loop_
_entity_poly.entity_id
_entity_poly.type
_entity_poly.pdbx_seq_one_letter_code
_entity_poly.pdbx_strand_id
1 'polypeptide(L)'
;MVIANSASVGSISNFDLAFFSIVQYLNNTTGITYSNINQLLLNSEGWSQTNSGTYQTFTGTFDVIAKQGGFSEVVGATAAIDVTGISSISGGGTIRNVDFFGGGNYINGTATYTNYNFNTDWDVDCAGIPVEKDAAAAGNFYYDGAVTTGFTQSITNGTAVEVEGNGTFTSNNLFRFNSSGGNNRLTYEGTKDRQFQINATLSVRVTGAAGNFYAFFIAKNGSVLTESRSVVYIDNDTQIQNVALNENTILNNNDFIEVYVQRLTGSGTDSLIIFSENLSIN
;
A
#
# COMPACT_ATOMS: atom_id res chain seq x y z
N MET A 1 -25.84 17.57 20.88
CA MET A 1 -25.41 18.88 21.44
C MET A 1 -24.92 19.77 20.31
N VAL A 2 -25.05 21.11 20.42
CA VAL A 2 -24.47 22.06 19.46
C VAL A 2 -23.46 22.95 20.18
N ILE A 3 -22.24 23.04 19.66
CA ILE A 3 -21.19 23.95 20.13
C ILE A 3 -20.99 24.99 19.02
N ALA A 4 -21.31 26.24 19.33
CA ALA A 4 -21.34 27.29 18.31
C ALA A 4 -20.75 28.62 18.74
N ASN A 5 -20.24 29.37 17.76
CA ASN A 5 -19.71 30.73 17.90
C ASN A 5 -18.57 30.84 18.93
N SER A 6 -17.81 29.76 19.12
CA SER A 6 -16.68 29.74 20.03
C SER A 6 -15.44 30.27 19.31
N ALA A 7 -14.68 31.16 19.96
CA ALA A 7 -13.34 31.50 19.50
C ALA A 7 -12.43 30.25 19.48
N SER A 8 -12.68 29.31 20.39
CA SER A 8 -12.09 27.98 20.39
C SER A 8 -13.04 26.97 21.02
N VAL A 9 -13.17 25.80 20.40
CA VAL A 9 -13.90 24.67 21.01
C VAL A 9 -13.14 24.14 22.24
N GLY A 10 -11.80 24.16 22.22
CA GLY A 10 -10.95 23.87 23.37
C GLY A 10 -10.07 22.63 23.20
N SER A 11 -9.71 21.99 24.32
CA SER A 11 -8.86 20.81 24.34
C SER A 11 -9.31 19.78 25.37
N ILE A 12 -9.04 18.51 25.09
CA ILE A 12 -9.30 17.36 25.95
C ILE A 12 -7.98 16.58 26.05
N SER A 13 -7.48 16.36 27.26
CA SER A 13 -6.18 15.71 27.41
C SER A 13 -6.00 14.92 28.70
N ASN A 14 -5.08 13.95 28.66
CA ASN A 14 -4.64 13.15 29.81
C ASN A 14 -5.77 12.33 30.46
N PHE A 15 -6.59 11.69 29.63
CA PHE A 15 -7.68 10.82 30.07
C PHE A 15 -7.41 9.37 29.70
N ASP A 16 -7.89 8.45 30.54
CA ASP A 16 -7.94 7.04 30.19
C ASP A 16 -9.00 6.77 29.10
N LEU A 17 -10.20 7.36 29.26
CA LEU A 17 -11.26 7.30 28.27
C LEU A 17 -11.86 8.69 28.06
N ALA A 18 -11.95 9.10 26.80
CA ALA A 18 -12.74 10.23 26.36
C ALA A 18 -13.75 9.76 25.32
N PHE A 19 -15.05 9.94 25.60
CA PHE A 19 -16.13 9.55 24.70
C PHE A 19 -17.03 10.73 24.38
N PHE A 20 -17.18 11.02 23.09
CA PHE A 20 -18.08 12.04 22.57
C PHE A 20 -19.09 11.39 21.64
N SER A 21 -20.37 11.70 21.85
CA SER A 21 -21.45 11.18 21.03
C SER A 21 -22.42 12.29 20.64
N ILE A 22 -22.67 12.43 19.34
CA ILE A 22 -23.66 13.35 18.75
C ILE A 22 -23.39 14.80 19.15
N VAL A 23 -22.36 15.37 18.55
CA VAL A 23 -21.97 16.77 18.71
C VAL A 23 -21.95 17.46 17.36
N GLN A 24 -22.52 18.66 17.27
CA GLN A 24 -22.52 19.50 16.09
C GLN A 24 -21.71 20.77 16.36
N TYR A 25 -20.82 21.12 15.45
CA TYR A 25 -19.95 22.28 15.56
C TYR A 25 -20.30 23.30 14.47
N LEU A 26 -20.53 24.56 14.85
CA LEU A 26 -20.99 25.62 13.95
C LEU A 26 -20.32 26.97 14.25
N ASN A 27 -19.86 27.71 13.25
CA ASN A 27 -19.29 29.05 13.40
C ASN A 27 -18.13 29.15 14.42
N ASN A 28 -17.37 28.08 14.67
CA ASN A 28 -16.22 28.15 15.59
C ASN A 28 -14.96 28.59 14.85
N THR A 29 -14.15 29.45 15.47
CA THR A 29 -12.91 29.98 14.85
C THR A 29 -11.77 28.97 14.86
N THR A 30 -11.69 28.14 15.90
CA THR A 30 -10.75 27.02 16.00
C THR A 30 -11.46 25.79 16.54
N GLY A 31 -11.03 24.61 16.10
CA GLY A 31 -11.61 23.34 16.49
C GLY A 31 -11.13 22.84 17.86
N ILE A 32 -11.20 21.52 18.02
CA ILE A 32 -10.86 20.81 19.25
C ILE A 32 -9.52 20.08 19.12
N THR A 33 -8.72 20.13 20.19
CA THR A 33 -7.48 19.34 20.28
C THR A 33 -7.64 18.19 21.27
N TYR A 34 -7.35 16.97 20.82
CA TYR A 34 -7.30 15.76 21.65
C TYR A 34 -5.83 15.38 21.88
N SER A 35 -5.43 15.11 23.13
CA SER A 35 -4.02 14.80 23.42
C SER A 35 -3.78 13.85 24.58
N ASN A 36 -2.88 12.87 24.41
CA ASN A 36 -2.52 11.91 25.45
C ASN A 36 -3.75 11.23 26.06
N ILE A 37 -4.52 10.51 25.24
CA ILE A 37 -5.74 9.82 25.67
C ILE A 37 -5.61 8.35 25.33
N ASN A 38 -5.77 7.45 26.30
CA ASN A 38 -5.64 6.01 26.01
C ASN A 38 -6.74 5.59 25.02
N GLN A 39 -8.02 5.80 25.36
CA GLN A 39 -9.15 5.48 24.49
C GLN A 39 -9.92 6.74 24.11
N LEU A 40 -9.81 7.16 22.85
CA LEU A 40 -10.59 8.26 22.30
C LEU A 40 -11.67 7.73 21.36
N LEU A 41 -12.93 7.87 21.78
CA LEU A 41 -14.09 7.36 21.06
C LEU A 41 -14.98 8.55 20.62
N LEU A 42 -15.12 8.73 19.32
CA LEU A 42 -15.83 9.86 18.70
C LEU A 42 -16.95 9.32 17.81
N ASN A 43 -18.20 9.55 18.21
CA ASN A 43 -19.35 9.00 17.50
C ASN A 43 -20.28 10.10 17.00
N SER A 44 -20.50 10.14 15.69
CA SER A 44 -21.49 11.00 15.03
C SER A 44 -21.26 12.50 15.30
N GLU A 45 -20.02 12.96 15.11
CA GLU A 45 -19.70 14.39 15.16
C GLU A 45 -19.89 15.04 13.79
N GLY A 46 -20.55 16.19 13.74
CA GLY A 46 -20.75 16.97 12.52
C GLY A 46 -20.04 18.31 12.57
N TRP A 47 -19.24 18.59 11.55
CA TRP A 47 -18.57 19.87 11.36
C TRP A 47 -19.11 20.56 10.11
N SER A 48 -19.81 21.68 10.30
CA SER A 48 -20.32 22.52 9.20
C SER A 48 -19.21 23.35 8.55
N GLN A 49 -19.39 23.70 7.27
CA GLN A 49 -18.52 24.62 6.51
C GLN A 49 -18.25 25.99 7.17
N THR A 50 -19.09 26.38 8.14
CA THR A 50 -18.97 27.68 8.81
C THR A 50 -17.85 27.74 9.86
N ASN A 51 -17.29 26.58 10.24
CA ASN A 51 -16.13 26.55 11.12
C ASN A 51 -14.86 26.91 10.34
N SER A 52 -13.87 27.47 11.04
CA SER A 52 -12.56 27.83 10.50
C SER A 52 -11.43 27.06 11.19
N GLY A 53 -10.20 27.23 10.71
CA GLY A 53 -9.02 26.54 11.26
C GLY A 53 -9.03 25.03 11.02
N THR A 54 -8.42 24.26 11.91
CA THR A 54 -8.50 22.80 11.89
C THR A 54 -9.64 22.34 12.81
N TYR A 55 -10.54 21.49 12.32
CA TYR A 55 -11.69 21.04 13.12
C TYR A 55 -11.28 20.11 14.27
N GLN A 56 -10.43 19.12 13.98
CA GLN A 56 -9.96 18.16 14.98
C GLN A 56 -8.45 17.97 14.85
N THR A 57 -7.72 18.22 15.94
CA THR A 57 -6.28 18.01 16.00
C THR A 57 -5.97 16.92 17.03
N PHE A 58 -5.17 15.94 16.64
CA PHE A 58 -4.75 14.82 17.47
C PHE A 58 -3.25 14.92 17.73
N THR A 59 -2.84 14.92 19.00
CA THR A 59 -1.41 15.01 19.35
C THR A 59 -1.00 14.08 20.50
N GLY A 60 0.27 13.74 20.58
CA GLY A 60 0.79 12.91 21.68
C GLY A 60 0.54 11.42 21.48
N THR A 61 0.27 10.68 22.55
CA THR A 61 0.13 9.22 22.52
C THR A 61 -1.32 8.77 22.69
N PHE A 62 -1.71 7.71 21.99
CA PHE A 62 -3.01 7.06 22.14
C PHE A 62 -2.85 5.54 22.21
N ASP A 63 -3.80 4.85 22.86
CA ASP A 63 -3.94 3.41 22.63
C ASP A 63 -4.89 3.16 21.46
N VAL A 64 -6.09 3.74 21.50
CA VAL A 64 -7.09 3.62 20.45
C VAL A 64 -7.67 4.99 20.12
N ILE A 65 -7.78 5.27 18.83
CA ILE A 65 -8.62 6.35 18.32
C ILE A 65 -9.71 5.70 17.47
N ALA A 66 -10.98 5.94 17.78
CA ALA A 66 -12.09 5.46 16.97
C ALA A 66 -13.05 6.60 16.68
N LYS A 67 -13.12 7.01 15.41
CA LYS A 67 -14.14 7.93 14.91
C LYS A 67 -15.12 7.18 14.02
N GLN A 68 -16.41 7.28 14.34
CA GLN A 68 -17.48 6.62 13.58
C GLN A 68 -18.63 7.58 13.29
N GLY A 69 -19.07 7.64 12.04
CA GLY A 69 -20.25 8.41 11.66
C GLY A 69 -20.05 9.92 11.66
N GLY A 70 -21.10 10.63 11.25
CA GLY A 70 -21.11 12.09 11.17
C GLY A 70 -20.49 12.60 9.88
N PHE A 71 -20.10 13.88 9.88
CA PHE A 71 -19.61 14.52 8.66
C PHE A 71 -18.62 15.64 8.94
N SER A 72 -17.84 15.99 7.92
CA SER A 72 -16.94 17.14 7.89
C SER A 72 -17.05 17.84 6.56
N GLU A 73 -17.78 18.95 6.56
CA GLU A 73 -17.90 19.85 5.42
C GLU A 73 -16.77 20.90 5.49
N VAL A 74 -15.76 20.77 4.63
CA VAL A 74 -14.59 21.64 4.60
C VAL A 74 -14.61 22.49 3.33
N VAL A 75 -14.73 23.81 3.50
CA VAL A 75 -14.67 24.77 2.38
C VAL A 75 -13.53 25.77 2.60
N GLY A 76 -13.56 26.51 3.71
CA GLY A 76 -12.55 27.53 4.06
C GLY A 76 -11.64 27.16 5.23
N ALA A 77 -11.78 25.95 5.78
CA ALA A 77 -10.98 25.48 6.90
C ALA A 77 -9.58 25.01 6.45
N THR A 78 -8.64 24.97 7.40
CA THR A 78 -7.27 24.47 7.18
C THR A 78 -7.26 22.96 6.94
N ALA A 79 -8.00 22.21 7.75
CA ALA A 79 -8.21 20.77 7.61
C ALA A 79 -9.44 20.33 8.43
N ALA A 80 -10.08 19.20 8.07
CA ALA A 80 -11.01 18.56 9.00
C ALA A 80 -10.26 17.86 10.13
N ILE A 81 -9.27 17.03 9.78
CA ILE A 81 -8.52 16.24 10.74
C ILE A 81 -7.03 16.49 10.56
N ASP A 82 -6.32 16.68 11.66
CA ASP A 82 -4.87 16.74 11.68
C ASP A 82 -4.31 15.71 12.66
N VAL A 83 -3.59 14.73 12.11
CA VAL A 83 -2.93 13.64 12.86
C VAL A 83 -1.41 13.76 12.89
N THR A 84 -0.85 14.85 12.35
CA THR A 84 0.60 15.04 12.23
C THR A 84 1.32 15.15 13.57
N GLY A 85 0.59 15.53 14.64
CA GLY A 85 1.10 15.64 15.99
C GLY A 85 1.07 14.34 16.80
N ILE A 86 0.56 13.23 16.24
CA ILE A 86 0.52 11.94 16.93
C ILE A 86 1.92 11.32 16.94
N SER A 87 2.36 10.91 18.12
CA SER A 87 3.66 10.25 18.33
C SER A 87 3.57 8.72 18.32
N SER A 88 2.45 8.13 18.76
CA SER A 88 2.20 6.69 18.68
C SER A 88 0.71 6.36 18.88
N ILE A 89 0.25 5.27 18.25
CA ILE A 89 -1.05 4.63 18.50
C ILE A 89 -0.82 3.14 18.75
N SER A 90 -0.98 2.65 19.98
CA SER A 90 -0.56 1.28 20.34
C SER A 90 -1.54 0.18 19.88
N GLY A 91 -2.85 0.48 19.90
CA GLY A 91 -3.95 -0.40 19.53
C GLY A 91 -4.64 -0.07 18.20
N GLY A 92 -4.19 0.98 17.53
CA GLY A 92 -4.63 1.39 16.19
C GLY A 92 -5.69 2.50 16.15
N GLY A 93 -5.70 3.22 15.03
CA GLY A 93 -6.67 4.27 14.72
C GLY A 93 -7.73 3.79 13.73
N THR A 94 -8.99 4.19 13.91
CA THR A 94 -10.08 3.87 12.98
C THR A 94 -10.91 5.11 12.67
N ILE A 95 -11.23 5.30 11.39
CA ILE A 95 -12.19 6.32 10.94
C ILE A 95 -13.14 5.65 9.95
N ARG A 96 -14.41 5.54 10.33
CA ARG A 96 -15.43 4.80 9.57
C ARG A 96 -16.68 5.62 9.36
N ASN A 97 -17.25 5.55 8.16
CA ASN A 97 -18.56 6.14 7.84
C ASN A 97 -18.65 7.66 8.16
N VAL A 98 -17.54 8.38 8.07
CA VAL A 98 -17.53 9.85 8.14
C VAL A 98 -17.60 10.39 6.72
N ASP A 99 -18.52 11.30 6.47
CA ASP A 99 -18.63 11.95 5.17
C ASP A 99 -17.73 13.19 5.12
N PHE A 100 -16.65 13.15 4.35
CA PHE A 100 -15.81 14.32 4.03
C PHE A 100 -16.27 14.96 2.72
N PHE A 101 -16.64 16.24 2.73
CA PHE A 101 -17.10 16.96 1.54
C PHE A 101 -16.82 18.47 1.63
N GLY A 102 -17.09 19.23 0.56
CA GLY A 102 -16.89 20.69 0.53
C GLY A 102 -15.66 21.17 -0.26
N GLY A 103 -14.77 20.25 -0.67
CA GLY A 103 -13.67 20.51 -1.60
C GLY A 103 -12.41 21.14 -0.98
N GLY A 104 -12.42 21.45 0.32
CA GLY A 104 -11.23 21.85 1.07
C GLY A 104 -10.32 20.66 1.43
N ASN A 105 -9.28 20.95 2.20
CA ASN A 105 -8.35 19.93 2.68
C ASN A 105 -9.00 19.09 3.80
N TYR A 106 -9.10 17.77 3.62
CA TYR A 106 -9.76 16.92 4.62
C TYR A 106 -8.80 16.46 5.71
N ILE A 107 -7.62 15.96 5.34
CA ILE A 107 -6.69 15.33 6.28
C ILE A 107 -5.29 15.95 6.14
N ASN A 108 -4.75 16.44 7.25
CA ASN A 108 -3.31 16.61 7.43
C ASN A 108 -2.76 15.29 7.99
N GLY A 109 -2.08 14.55 7.13
CA GLY A 109 -1.69 13.17 7.34
C GLY A 109 -0.19 12.93 7.52
N THR A 110 0.18 11.69 7.82
CA THR A 110 1.57 11.21 7.98
C THR A 110 1.91 10.05 7.05
N ALA A 111 1.09 9.79 6.03
CA ALA A 111 1.33 8.70 5.07
C ALA A 111 2.69 8.80 4.40
N THR A 112 3.28 7.63 4.17
CA THR A 112 4.46 7.45 3.31
C THR A 112 4.08 7.07 1.89
N TYR A 113 2.83 6.64 1.67
CA TYR A 113 2.29 6.27 0.36
C TYR A 113 1.70 7.48 -0.36
N THR A 114 2.07 7.68 -1.62
CA THR A 114 1.56 8.77 -2.46
C THR A 114 0.05 8.71 -2.60
N ASN A 115 -0.64 9.84 -2.40
CA ASN A 115 -2.10 9.99 -2.45
C ASN A 115 -2.87 9.36 -1.27
N TYR A 116 -2.19 8.92 -0.21
CA TYR A 116 -2.80 8.45 1.03
C TYR A 116 -2.55 9.45 2.16
N ASN A 117 -3.31 9.35 3.24
CA ASN A 117 -3.25 10.31 4.35
C ASN A 117 -2.69 9.68 5.63
N PHE A 118 -2.85 8.38 5.84
CA PHE A 118 -2.48 7.72 7.09
C PHE A 118 -1.32 6.73 6.93
N ASN A 119 -0.60 6.50 8.03
CA ASN A 119 0.37 5.40 8.12
C ASN A 119 -0.37 4.05 8.36
N THR A 120 0.39 2.98 8.56
CA THR A 120 -0.14 1.61 8.72
C THR A 120 -0.87 1.36 10.05
N ASP A 121 -0.80 2.28 11.02
CA ASP A 121 -1.51 2.19 12.30
C ASP A 121 -3.02 2.47 12.17
N TRP A 122 -3.47 2.95 11.00
CA TRP A 122 -4.87 3.33 10.77
C TRP A 122 -5.64 2.32 9.92
N ASP A 123 -6.96 2.27 10.11
CA ASP A 123 -7.92 1.58 9.27
C ASP A 123 -9.09 2.53 8.94
N VAL A 124 -9.06 3.08 7.72
CA VAL A 124 -9.93 4.17 7.27
C VAL A 124 -10.81 3.74 6.10
N ASP A 125 -12.11 4.00 6.23
CA ASP A 125 -13.11 3.72 5.19
C ASP A 125 -14.22 4.77 5.28
N CYS A 126 -14.06 5.84 4.51
CA CYS A 126 -14.87 7.06 4.58
C CYS A 126 -15.13 7.63 3.19
N ALA A 127 -16.26 8.31 3.02
CA ALA A 127 -16.54 9.04 1.78
C ALA A 127 -15.68 10.32 1.71
N GLY A 128 -15.19 10.65 0.51
CA GLY A 128 -14.42 11.87 0.25
C GLY A 128 -12.90 11.74 0.41
N ILE A 129 -12.41 10.64 0.99
CA ILE A 129 -10.98 10.30 1.09
C ILE A 129 -10.74 8.86 0.60
N PRO A 130 -9.50 8.49 0.24
CA PRO A 130 -9.17 7.11 -0.13
C PRO A 130 -9.48 6.11 0.98
N VAL A 131 -9.74 4.85 0.59
CA VAL A 131 -9.84 3.73 1.53
C VAL A 131 -8.42 3.35 1.96
N GLU A 132 -8.13 3.39 3.25
CA GLU A 132 -6.79 3.18 3.80
C GLU A 132 -6.79 2.07 4.86
N LYS A 133 -6.82 0.81 4.41
CA LYS A 133 -6.83 -0.40 5.26
C LYS A 133 -6.09 -1.55 4.57
N ASP A 134 -5.66 -2.58 5.31
CA ASP A 134 -4.95 -3.75 4.73
C ASP A 134 -5.72 -4.43 3.60
N ALA A 135 -7.06 -4.43 3.68
CA ALA A 135 -7.92 -4.97 2.64
C ALA A 135 -7.86 -4.20 1.30
N ALA A 136 -7.24 -3.02 1.26
CA ALA A 136 -7.02 -2.22 0.05
C ALA A 136 -5.54 -2.17 -0.38
N ALA A 137 -4.64 -2.89 0.33
CA ALA A 137 -3.22 -2.95 0.00
C ALA A 137 -3.01 -3.42 -1.44
N ALA A 138 -2.13 -2.72 -2.16
CA ALA A 138 -1.84 -3.00 -3.56
C ALA A 138 -0.43 -2.52 -3.91
N GLY A 139 0.14 -3.12 -4.95
CA GLY A 139 1.46 -2.73 -5.44
C GLY A 139 1.71 -3.19 -6.86
N ASN A 140 2.65 -2.53 -7.52
CA ASN A 140 3.09 -2.91 -8.85
C ASN A 140 4.55 -2.52 -9.07
N PHE A 141 5.30 -3.37 -9.76
CA PHE A 141 6.55 -2.99 -10.40
C PHE A 141 6.57 -3.42 -11.87
N TYR A 142 7.48 -2.81 -12.62
CA TYR A 142 7.73 -3.17 -14.00
C TYR A 142 9.16 -2.82 -14.42
N TYR A 143 9.67 -3.54 -15.40
CA TYR A 143 10.89 -3.18 -16.11
C TYR A 143 10.62 -1.92 -16.95
N ASP A 144 11.43 -0.88 -16.76
CA ASP A 144 11.26 0.44 -17.41
C ASP A 144 12.32 0.76 -18.47
N GLY A 145 13.19 -0.21 -18.78
CA GLY A 145 14.23 -0.06 -19.78
C GLY A 145 13.73 -0.29 -21.22
N ALA A 146 14.68 -0.35 -22.16
CA ALA A 146 14.37 -0.43 -23.58
C ALA A 146 13.82 -1.80 -23.99
N VAL A 147 12.61 -1.82 -24.58
CA VAL A 147 11.92 -3.04 -25.05
C VAL A 147 12.62 -3.70 -26.25
N THR A 148 13.46 -2.99 -26.99
CA THR A 148 14.16 -3.56 -28.17
C THR A 148 15.38 -4.39 -27.81
N THR A 149 16.00 -4.12 -26.65
CA THR A 149 17.22 -4.80 -26.19
C THR A 149 16.94 -5.69 -24.98
N GLY A 150 16.05 -5.24 -24.09
CA GLY A 150 15.79 -5.90 -22.81
C GLY A 150 16.99 -5.84 -21.86
N PHE A 151 16.81 -6.39 -20.67
CA PHE A 151 17.92 -6.67 -19.77
C PHE A 151 18.32 -8.14 -19.88
N THR A 152 19.56 -8.45 -19.51
CA THR A 152 20.19 -9.76 -19.66
C THR A 152 20.50 -10.39 -18.30
N GLN A 153 20.34 -11.71 -18.22
CA GLN A 153 20.74 -12.50 -17.07
C GLN A 153 21.31 -13.85 -17.52
N SER A 154 22.42 -14.27 -16.92
CA SER A 154 22.96 -15.62 -17.13
C SER A 154 22.18 -16.65 -16.32
N ILE A 155 21.69 -17.70 -16.97
CA ILE A 155 20.98 -18.80 -16.30
C ILE A 155 21.79 -20.09 -16.42
N THR A 156 21.97 -20.75 -15.28
CA THR A 156 22.65 -22.05 -15.17
C THR A 156 21.66 -23.15 -14.80
N ASN A 157 22.15 -24.39 -14.76
CA ASN A 157 21.29 -25.56 -14.57
C ASN A 157 20.68 -25.67 -13.17
N GLY A 158 19.40 -26.09 -13.16
CA GLY A 158 18.80 -26.86 -12.06
C GLY A 158 18.31 -26.08 -10.85
N THR A 159 18.75 -24.85 -10.62
CA THR A 159 18.32 -24.02 -9.47
C THR A 159 17.52 -22.83 -9.96
N ALA A 160 16.37 -22.56 -9.32
CA ALA A 160 15.60 -21.37 -9.59
C ALA A 160 16.34 -20.14 -9.05
N VAL A 161 16.36 -19.07 -9.83
CA VAL A 161 17.00 -17.80 -9.47
C VAL A 161 16.06 -16.64 -9.74
N GLU A 162 16.20 -15.55 -8.98
CA GLU A 162 15.45 -14.31 -9.19
C GLU A 162 15.71 -13.73 -10.58
N VAL A 163 14.66 -13.22 -11.23
CA VAL A 163 14.71 -12.51 -12.50
C VAL A 163 15.02 -11.04 -12.23
N GLU A 164 16.29 -10.67 -12.26
CA GLU A 164 16.73 -9.28 -12.01
C GLU A 164 17.78 -8.86 -13.03
N GLY A 165 18.83 -9.67 -13.18
CA GLY A 165 19.91 -9.44 -14.13
C GLY A 165 20.54 -8.05 -13.96
N ASN A 166 20.70 -7.33 -15.07
CA ASN A 166 21.10 -5.92 -15.09
C ASN A 166 19.92 -4.98 -15.36
N GLY A 167 18.70 -5.39 -15.04
CA GLY A 167 17.48 -4.61 -15.30
C GLY A 167 17.36 -3.36 -14.45
N THR A 168 16.59 -2.40 -14.96
CA THR A 168 16.12 -1.23 -14.21
C THR A 168 14.62 -1.34 -14.05
N PHE A 169 14.13 -1.09 -12.84
CA PHE A 169 12.73 -1.32 -12.51
C PHE A 169 12.15 -0.09 -11.82
N THR A 170 10.87 0.15 -12.11
CA THR A 170 10.08 1.20 -11.47
C THR A 170 8.85 0.59 -10.81
N SER A 171 8.44 1.16 -9.68
CA SER A 171 7.23 0.79 -8.95
C SER A 171 6.20 1.91 -8.95
N ASN A 172 4.92 1.56 -8.98
CA ASN A 172 3.80 2.49 -8.85
C ASN A 172 2.64 1.83 -8.08
N ASN A 173 1.60 2.64 -7.79
CA ASN A 173 0.40 2.19 -7.08
C ASN A 173 0.70 1.43 -5.78
N LEU A 174 1.74 1.87 -5.06
CA LEU A 174 2.16 1.28 -3.80
C LEU A 174 1.27 1.79 -2.67
N PHE A 175 0.55 0.88 -2.03
CA PHE A 175 -0.17 1.13 -0.79
C PHE A 175 -0.01 -0.06 0.14
N ARG A 176 0.63 0.16 1.29
CA ARG A 176 1.08 -0.92 2.21
C ARG A 176 2.03 -1.91 1.55
N PHE A 177 2.78 -1.44 0.55
CA PHE A 177 3.87 -2.16 -0.08
C PHE A 177 5.04 -1.20 -0.29
N ASN A 178 6.25 -1.74 -0.20
CA ASN A 178 7.45 -1.07 -0.69
C ASN A 178 8.15 -1.95 -1.76
N SER A 179 8.97 -1.30 -2.58
CA SER A 179 9.84 -1.95 -3.57
C SER A 179 11.31 -1.90 -3.13
N SER A 180 11.57 -1.74 -1.84
CA SER A 180 12.93 -1.70 -1.31
C SER A 180 13.49 -3.12 -1.13
N GLY A 181 14.78 -3.31 -1.44
CA GLY A 181 15.47 -4.59 -1.22
C GLY A 181 15.77 -5.43 -2.47
N GLY A 182 15.48 -4.93 -3.67
CA GLY A 182 15.81 -5.57 -4.96
C GLY A 182 14.99 -4.93 -6.09
N ASN A 183 15.43 -5.04 -7.34
CA ASN A 183 14.71 -4.40 -8.43
C ASN A 183 13.41 -5.16 -8.84
N ASN A 184 13.29 -6.44 -8.49
CA ASN A 184 12.15 -7.31 -8.85
C ASN A 184 11.32 -7.73 -7.62
N ARG A 185 11.16 -6.83 -6.63
CA ARG A 185 10.57 -7.17 -5.32
C ARG A 185 9.42 -6.24 -4.93
N LEU A 186 8.35 -6.82 -4.37
CA LEU A 186 7.37 -6.10 -3.54
C LEU A 186 7.34 -6.71 -2.14
N THR A 187 7.51 -5.87 -1.12
CA THR A 187 7.45 -6.26 0.29
C THR A 187 6.17 -5.72 0.91
N TYR A 188 5.38 -6.58 1.55
CA TYR A 188 4.14 -6.19 2.22
C TYR A 188 4.44 -5.49 3.56
N GLU A 189 3.88 -4.30 3.76
CA GLU A 189 4.10 -3.46 4.95
C GLU A 189 2.86 -3.32 5.84
N GLY A 190 1.75 -3.96 5.45
CA GLY A 190 0.53 -3.94 6.25
C GLY A 190 0.64 -4.74 7.55
N THR A 191 -0.31 -4.54 8.46
CA THR A 191 -0.25 -5.10 9.82
C THR A 191 -1.00 -6.41 9.98
N LYS A 192 -2.03 -6.65 9.15
CA LYS A 192 -2.83 -7.89 9.16
C LYS A 192 -2.40 -8.82 8.03
N ASP A 193 -2.24 -10.10 8.35
CA ASP A 193 -2.04 -11.12 7.32
C ASP A 193 -3.28 -11.25 6.44
N ARG A 194 -3.06 -11.39 5.13
CA ARG A 194 -4.16 -11.62 4.20
C ARG A 194 -3.70 -12.33 2.93
N GLN A 195 -4.67 -12.91 2.25
CA GLN A 195 -4.49 -13.42 0.91
C GLN A 195 -4.40 -12.28 -0.10
N PHE A 196 -3.45 -12.41 -1.01
CA PHE A 196 -3.24 -11.55 -2.15
C PHE A 196 -3.37 -12.35 -3.44
N GLN A 197 -3.90 -11.71 -4.48
CA GLN A 197 -3.79 -12.18 -5.85
C GLN A 197 -2.59 -11.51 -6.51
N ILE A 198 -1.71 -12.30 -7.10
CA ILE A 198 -0.49 -11.84 -7.76
C ILE A 198 -0.58 -12.24 -9.22
N ASN A 199 -0.32 -11.29 -10.12
CA ASN A 199 -0.29 -11.54 -11.56
C ASN A 199 1.02 -10.95 -12.11
N ALA A 200 1.76 -11.75 -12.87
CA ALA A 200 2.97 -11.30 -13.54
C ALA A 200 2.99 -11.70 -15.01
N THR A 201 3.55 -10.85 -15.85
CA THR A 201 3.74 -11.11 -17.29
C THR A 201 5.14 -10.74 -17.72
N LEU A 202 5.73 -11.56 -18.59
CA LEU A 202 7.07 -11.33 -19.13
C LEU A 202 7.10 -11.65 -20.64
N SER A 203 7.85 -10.86 -21.41
CA SER A 203 8.28 -11.24 -22.76
C SER A 203 9.77 -11.58 -22.73
N VAL A 204 10.09 -12.85 -23.02
CA VAL A 204 11.42 -13.43 -22.77
C VAL A 204 12.02 -14.04 -24.02
N ARG A 205 13.34 -13.98 -24.14
CA ARG A 205 14.13 -14.77 -25.10
C ARG A 205 15.26 -15.45 -24.34
N VAL A 206 15.58 -16.67 -24.72
CA VAL A 206 16.76 -17.37 -24.19
C VAL A 206 17.65 -17.76 -25.35
N THR A 207 18.94 -17.43 -25.27
CA THR A 207 19.95 -17.76 -26.29
C THR A 207 20.88 -18.86 -25.78
N GLY A 208 21.38 -19.72 -26.67
CA GLY A 208 22.11 -20.94 -26.32
C GLY A 208 21.22 -22.07 -25.81
N ALA A 209 19.90 -21.96 -26.00
CA ALA A 209 18.90 -22.75 -25.30
C ALA A 209 17.96 -23.54 -26.22
N ALA A 210 18.14 -23.48 -27.54
CA ALA A 210 17.33 -24.22 -28.51
C ALA A 210 17.12 -25.70 -28.10
N GLY A 211 15.87 -26.13 -28.08
CA GLY A 211 15.45 -27.47 -27.65
C GLY A 211 15.24 -27.64 -26.14
N ASN A 212 15.43 -26.61 -25.31
CA ASN A 212 15.31 -26.71 -23.86
C ASN A 212 14.01 -26.11 -23.29
N PHE A 213 13.64 -26.58 -22.10
CA PHE A 213 12.51 -26.09 -21.32
C PHE A 213 12.97 -25.19 -20.17
N TYR A 214 12.22 -24.14 -19.95
CA TYR A 214 12.39 -23.18 -18.85
C TYR A 214 11.08 -23.06 -18.07
N ALA A 215 11.19 -22.91 -16.76
CA ALA A 215 10.06 -22.57 -15.89
C ALA A 215 10.25 -21.20 -15.27
N PHE A 216 9.14 -20.49 -15.09
CA PHE A 216 9.05 -19.21 -14.39
C PHE A 216 8.07 -19.35 -13.23
N PHE A 217 8.32 -18.64 -12.15
CA PHE A 217 7.59 -18.75 -10.89
C PHE A 217 7.45 -17.38 -10.24
N ILE A 218 6.42 -17.26 -9.41
CA ILE A 218 6.39 -16.29 -8.33
C ILE A 218 7.07 -16.96 -7.13
N ALA A 219 7.96 -16.24 -6.45
CA ALA A 219 8.61 -16.67 -5.23
C ALA A 219 8.16 -15.81 -4.06
N LYS A 220 8.02 -16.44 -2.89
CA LYS A 220 7.76 -15.78 -1.61
C LYS A 220 8.96 -15.98 -0.71
N ASN A 221 9.53 -14.88 -0.20
CA ASN A 221 10.68 -14.90 0.69
C ASN A 221 11.86 -15.75 0.13
N GLY A 222 12.12 -15.61 -1.17
CA GLY A 222 13.14 -16.37 -1.90
C GLY A 222 12.82 -17.86 -2.16
N SER A 223 11.63 -18.34 -1.79
CA SER A 223 11.17 -19.70 -2.05
C SER A 223 10.10 -19.72 -3.13
N VAL A 224 10.28 -20.55 -4.16
CA VAL A 224 9.32 -20.66 -5.27
C VAL A 224 7.95 -21.17 -4.81
N LEU A 225 6.88 -20.55 -5.29
CA LEU A 225 5.51 -21.04 -5.17
C LEU A 225 5.22 -21.91 -6.41
N THR A 226 5.16 -23.22 -6.22
CA THR A 226 5.14 -24.20 -7.33
C THR A 226 3.87 -24.12 -8.17
N GLU A 227 2.80 -23.68 -7.55
CA GLU A 227 1.47 -23.43 -8.11
C GLU A 227 1.45 -22.28 -9.13
N SER A 228 2.36 -21.30 -9.02
CA SER A 228 2.48 -20.16 -9.95
C SER A 228 3.18 -20.48 -11.27
N ARG A 229 3.71 -21.70 -11.40
CA ARG A 229 4.61 -22.14 -12.46
C ARG A 229 4.03 -21.96 -13.86
N SER A 230 4.82 -21.36 -14.75
CA SER A 230 4.63 -21.42 -16.20
C SER A 230 5.86 -22.00 -16.89
N VAL A 231 5.66 -22.87 -17.89
CA VAL A 231 6.75 -23.57 -18.61
C VAL A 231 6.73 -23.18 -20.07
N VAL A 232 7.91 -22.84 -20.60
CA VAL A 232 8.11 -22.51 -22.02
C VAL A 232 9.13 -23.43 -22.66
N TYR A 233 8.92 -23.73 -23.93
CA TYR A 233 9.87 -24.42 -24.80
C TYR A 233 10.58 -23.39 -25.67
N ILE A 234 11.91 -23.46 -25.72
CA ILE A 234 12.73 -22.59 -26.57
C ILE A 234 13.04 -23.34 -27.87
N ASP A 235 12.33 -23.02 -28.94
CA ASP A 235 12.49 -23.64 -30.25
C ASP A 235 13.82 -23.23 -30.91
N ASN A 236 14.16 -21.95 -30.81
CA ASN A 236 15.40 -21.40 -31.33
C ASN A 236 15.81 -20.13 -30.56
N ASP A 237 17.08 -19.74 -30.69
CA ASP A 237 17.68 -18.64 -29.95
C ASP A 237 17.17 -17.24 -30.34
N THR A 238 16.32 -17.13 -31.38
CA THR A 238 15.70 -15.87 -31.78
C THR A 238 14.25 -15.74 -31.32
N GLN A 239 13.67 -16.82 -30.79
CA GLN A 239 12.28 -16.87 -30.37
C GLN A 239 12.04 -15.97 -29.15
N ILE A 240 10.92 -15.24 -29.19
CA ILE A 240 10.37 -14.56 -28.03
C ILE A 240 9.15 -15.35 -27.54
N GLN A 241 9.11 -15.62 -26.25
CA GLN A 241 8.02 -16.28 -25.55
C GLN A 241 7.32 -15.29 -24.63
N ASN A 242 6.01 -15.46 -24.46
CA ASN A 242 5.26 -14.73 -23.45
C ASN A 242 4.99 -15.67 -22.27
N VAL A 243 5.29 -15.18 -21.07
CA VAL A 243 5.08 -15.87 -19.81
C VAL A 243 4.00 -15.12 -19.04
N ALA A 244 3.01 -15.84 -18.55
CA ALA A 244 2.02 -15.33 -17.60
C ALA A 244 2.05 -16.21 -16.35
N LEU A 245 2.10 -15.57 -15.19
CA LEU A 245 2.11 -16.19 -13.85
C LEU A 245 0.93 -15.65 -13.06
N ASN A 246 0.25 -16.52 -12.33
CA ASN A 246 -0.86 -16.15 -11.45
C ASN A 246 -0.69 -16.91 -10.15
N GLU A 247 -0.88 -16.24 -9.02
CA GLU A 247 -0.72 -16.83 -7.70
C GLU A 247 -1.68 -16.25 -6.68
N ASN A 248 -2.08 -17.08 -5.71
CA ASN A 248 -2.91 -16.68 -4.60
C ASN A 248 -2.27 -17.16 -3.30
N THR A 249 -1.61 -16.25 -2.59
CA THR A 249 -0.87 -16.60 -1.36
C THR A 249 -1.15 -15.61 -0.23
N ILE A 250 -0.96 -16.07 1.00
CA ILE A 250 -1.06 -15.21 2.19
C ILE A 250 0.28 -14.51 2.38
N LEU A 251 0.28 -13.19 2.55
CA LEU A 251 1.45 -12.42 2.97
C LEU A 251 1.26 -11.93 4.39
N ASN A 252 2.29 -12.14 5.22
CA ASN A 252 2.46 -11.50 6.51
C ASN A 252 3.28 -10.22 6.34
N ASN A 253 3.27 -9.37 7.36
CA ASN A 253 4.14 -8.20 7.40
C ASN A 253 5.61 -8.59 7.13
N ASN A 254 6.26 -7.88 6.20
CA ASN A 254 7.60 -8.10 5.67
C ASN A 254 7.79 -9.33 4.76
N ASP A 255 6.74 -10.10 4.48
CA ASP A 255 6.84 -11.07 3.39
C ASP A 255 7.00 -10.32 2.06
N PHE A 256 7.86 -10.85 1.19
CA PHE A 256 8.12 -10.26 -0.11
C PHE A 256 7.90 -11.26 -1.25
N ILE A 257 7.53 -10.70 -2.40
CA ILE A 257 7.27 -11.41 -3.65
C ILE A 257 8.28 -11.00 -4.72
N GLU A 258 8.75 -11.98 -5.47
CA GLU A 258 9.69 -11.84 -6.59
C GLU A 258 9.31 -12.78 -7.75
N VAL A 259 9.88 -12.54 -8.94
CA VAL A 259 9.77 -13.46 -10.09
C VAL A 259 11.04 -14.27 -10.24
N TYR A 260 10.92 -15.58 -10.40
CA TYR A 260 12.03 -16.53 -10.49
C TYR A 260 11.99 -17.29 -11.81
N VAL A 261 13.16 -17.75 -12.28
CA VAL A 261 13.34 -18.57 -13.49
C VAL A 261 14.22 -19.78 -13.19
N GLN A 262 13.93 -20.91 -13.82
CA GLN A 262 14.71 -22.15 -13.72
C GLN A 262 14.85 -22.82 -15.09
N ARG A 263 16.07 -23.21 -15.44
CA ARG A 263 16.32 -24.12 -16.56
C ARG A 263 15.94 -25.55 -16.16
N LEU A 264 15.02 -26.17 -16.90
CA LEU A 264 14.53 -27.53 -16.62
C LEU A 264 15.32 -28.62 -17.35
N THR A 265 15.78 -28.34 -18.57
CA THR A 265 16.50 -29.33 -19.40
C THR A 265 17.77 -28.73 -20.04
N GLY A 266 18.67 -29.62 -20.47
CA GLY A 266 19.94 -29.24 -21.09
C GLY A 266 21.07 -29.02 -20.07
N SER A 267 22.17 -28.43 -20.52
CA SER A 267 23.35 -28.13 -19.71
C SER A 267 24.06 -26.87 -20.17
N GLY A 268 24.76 -26.22 -19.25
CA GLY A 268 25.63 -25.08 -19.54
C GLY A 268 25.11 -23.78 -18.95
N THR A 269 25.43 -22.68 -19.62
CA THR A 269 25.01 -21.33 -19.24
C THR A 269 24.40 -20.66 -20.45
N ASP A 270 23.16 -20.23 -20.30
CA ASP A 270 22.38 -19.58 -21.34
C ASP A 270 22.18 -18.10 -20.97
N SER A 271 21.83 -17.26 -21.93
CA SER A 271 21.46 -15.86 -21.64
C SER A 271 19.96 -15.68 -21.77
N LEU A 272 19.30 -15.42 -20.65
CA LEU A 272 17.92 -14.93 -20.57
C LEU A 272 17.91 -13.44 -20.87
N ILE A 273 16.96 -13.02 -21.70
CA ILE A 273 16.73 -11.63 -22.09
C ILE A 273 15.26 -11.32 -21.82
N ILE A 274 15.00 -10.28 -21.03
CA ILE A 274 13.66 -9.84 -20.65
C ILE A 274 13.39 -8.50 -21.32
N PHE A 275 12.41 -8.47 -22.23
CA PHE A 275 12.04 -7.25 -22.97
C PHE A 275 10.95 -6.45 -22.28
N SER A 276 10.11 -7.14 -21.50
CA SER A 276 9.09 -6.55 -20.65
C SER A 276 8.87 -7.48 -19.47
N GLU A 277 8.62 -6.87 -18.31
CA GLU A 277 8.21 -7.53 -17.08
C GLU A 277 7.28 -6.59 -16.33
N ASN A 278 6.17 -7.13 -15.86
CA ASN A 278 5.23 -6.43 -15.01
C ASN A 278 4.66 -7.40 -13.99
N LEU A 279 4.63 -7.00 -12.72
CA LEU A 279 3.97 -7.73 -11.65
C LEU A 279 3.07 -6.77 -10.87
N SER A 280 1.82 -7.20 -10.67
CA SER A 280 0.82 -6.50 -9.86
C SER A 280 0.28 -7.42 -8.77
N ILE A 281 -0.06 -6.82 -7.62
CA ILE A 281 -0.57 -7.50 -6.44
C ILE A 281 -1.71 -6.71 -5.78
N ASN A 282 -2.77 -7.40 -5.32
CA ASN A 282 -3.94 -6.82 -4.62
C ASN A 282 -4.70 -7.79 -3.70
#